data_AF-A0A9N8HG41-F1
#
_entry.id   AF-A0A9N8HG41-F1
#
_cell.length_a   1.000
_cell.length_b   1.000
_cell.length_c   1.000
_cell.angle_alpha   90.00
_cell.angle_beta   90.00
_cell.angle_gamma   90.00
#
_symmetry.space_group_name_H-M   'P 1'
#
loop_
_entity.id
_entity.type
_entity.pdbx_description
1 polymer ?
#
loop_
_entity_poly.entity_id
_entity_poly.type
_entity_poly.pdbx_seq_one_letter_code
_entity_poly.pdbx_strand_id
1 'polypeptide(L)'
;MPSTNSTSNNYYETAANVPTVDISEPIQCFKRHEKFSFRAAVDFVAMAIKAMFPVYLGIRIDYPFIPGYLKHHGLYYFTWVGTILAAEIVLNNLIDWKTVLGTDWLPGTMFFMAGWLFYYVGLSLWMVVVKVPLREKVGRAKFIMISEVFFSVMWAFIGCGFRAFCQSVGTIPFPEAIPDVASNLVGFILCQTGWFFKGWACTLTGYNSYFLRDMLLDTPNSHFVESSLYKYIHHPTYTAGYVQILGAAIYYRSVPGCIAYCCIQACILLFVHFVEEPFIDRTYKASNYPAGVEVGEGKKKKKK
;
A
#
# COMPACT_ATOMS: atom_id res chain seq x y z
N MET A 1 19.11 -2.21 25.99
CA MET A 1 18.67 -1.02 25.23
C MET A 1 19.79 -0.66 24.28
N PRO A 2 19.60 -0.71 22.95
CA PRO A 2 20.62 -0.24 22.02
C PRO A 2 20.81 1.27 22.23
N SER A 3 22.06 1.71 22.33
CA SER A 3 22.40 3.13 22.48
C SER A 3 22.01 3.89 21.20
N THR A 4 21.16 4.91 21.36
CA THR A 4 20.62 5.76 20.28
C THR A 4 21.63 6.77 19.71
N ASN A 5 22.93 6.49 19.77
CA ASN A 5 23.99 7.44 19.39
C ASN A 5 24.40 7.36 17.91
N SER A 6 23.65 6.68 17.05
CA SER A 6 23.82 6.85 15.60
C SER A 6 23.01 8.08 15.14
N THR A 7 23.62 9.25 15.31
CA THR A 7 23.17 10.54 14.77
C THR A 7 23.40 10.61 13.26
N SER A 8 22.95 9.59 12.52
CA SER A 8 22.76 9.75 11.09
C SER A 8 21.61 10.74 10.90
N ASN A 9 21.94 11.99 10.55
CA ASN A 9 20.94 12.97 10.10
C ASN A 9 20.27 12.52 8.77
N ASN A 10 20.73 11.43 8.16
CA ASN A 10 20.15 10.84 6.97
C ASN A 10 19.16 9.73 7.36
N TYR A 11 17.87 9.98 7.09
CA TYR A 11 16.80 9.01 7.36
C TYR A 11 17.04 7.64 6.70
N TYR A 12 17.42 7.60 5.43
CA TYR A 12 17.56 6.33 4.71
C TYR A 12 18.70 5.48 5.27
N GLU A 13 19.73 6.10 5.82
CA GLU A 13 20.79 5.40 6.56
C GLU A 13 20.28 4.83 7.88
N THR A 14 19.48 5.61 8.62
CA THR A 14 18.81 5.11 9.84
C THR A 14 17.85 3.96 9.50
N ALA A 15 17.03 4.14 8.46
CA ALA A 15 16.10 3.15 7.96
C ALA A 15 16.81 1.94 7.34
N ALA A 16 18.04 2.04 6.88
CA ALA A 16 18.81 0.91 6.38
C ALA A 16 19.35 0.02 7.51
N ASN A 17 19.69 0.63 8.65
CA ASN A 17 20.53 0.02 9.68
C ASN A 17 19.78 -0.31 10.98
N VAL A 18 18.57 0.21 11.18
CA VAL A 18 17.77 -0.03 12.39
C VAL A 18 16.58 -0.95 12.04
N PRO A 19 16.32 -2.04 12.80
CA PRO A 19 15.04 -2.73 12.77
C PRO A 19 13.96 -1.67 13.07
N THR A 20 13.08 -1.44 12.12
CA THR A 20 12.30 -0.20 11.95
C THR A 20 11.76 0.42 13.24
N VAL A 21 11.75 1.76 13.28
CA VAL A 21 11.06 2.54 14.31
C VAL A 21 9.62 2.07 14.41
N ASP A 22 9.23 1.69 15.63
CA ASP A 22 7.87 1.33 15.97
C ASP A 22 6.95 2.55 15.78
N ILE A 23 6.27 2.60 14.64
CA ILE A 23 5.22 3.59 14.37
C ILE A 23 3.87 3.13 14.90
N SER A 24 3.81 2.22 15.88
CA SER A 24 2.58 1.87 16.62
C SER A 24 2.10 2.99 17.56
N GLU A 25 2.77 4.15 17.63
CA GLU A 25 2.27 5.32 18.36
C GLU A 25 0.78 5.65 18.10
N PRO A 26 0.23 5.55 16.88
CA PRO A 26 -1.21 5.72 16.63
C PRO A 26 -2.07 4.67 17.33
N ILE A 27 -1.61 3.41 17.42
CA ILE A 27 -2.31 2.33 18.16
C ILE A 27 -2.22 2.57 19.67
N GLN A 28 -1.08 3.07 20.16
CA GLN A 28 -0.96 3.49 21.56
C GLN A 28 -1.88 4.67 21.90
N CYS A 29 -2.17 5.56 20.93
CA CYS A 29 -3.17 6.61 21.07
C CYS A 29 -4.57 6.04 21.30
N PHE A 30 -4.94 4.98 20.58
CA PHE A 30 -6.22 4.28 20.75
C PHE A 30 -6.38 3.67 22.16
N LYS A 31 -5.31 3.07 22.70
CA LYS A 31 -5.29 2.57 24.09
C LYS A 31 -5.41 3.67 25.14
N ARG A 32 -5.00 4.90 24.80
CA ARG A 32 -5.03 6.04 25.74
C ARG A 32 -6.45 6.55 26.01
N HIS A 33 -7.42 6.20 25.16
CA HIS A 33 -8.81 6.62 25.29
C HIS A 33 -9.71 5.44 25.67
N GLU A 34 -9.88 5.19 26.98
CA GLU A 34 -10.83 4.20 27.54
C GLU A 34 -12.30 4.52 27.23
N LYS A 35 -12.61 5.73 26.74
CA LYS A 35 -13.96 6.14 26.30
C LYS A 35 -13.86 6.86 24.96
N PHE A 36 -14.79 6.54 24.06
CA PHE A 36 -14.96 7.22 22.77
C PHE A 36 -15.27 8.71 23.06
N SER A 37 -14.27 9.57 22.83
CA SER A 37 -14.37 11.01 23.05
C SER A 37 -14.25 11.73 21.71
N PHE A 38 -14.71 12.98 21.64
CA PHE A 38 -14.52 13.81 20.44
C PHE A 38 -13.04 13.86 20.00
N ARG A 39 -12.12 13.91 20.98
CA ARG A 39 -10.68 13.88 20.70
C ARG A 39 -10.23 12.55 20.10
N ALA A 40 -10.73 11.42 20.62
CA ALA A 40 -10.47 10.11 20.02
C ALA A 40 -11.01 9.99 18.59
N ALA A 41 -12.16 10.62 18.29
CA ALA A 41 -12.70 10.67 16.93
C ALA A 41 -11.84 11.54 15.99
N VAL A 42 -11.36 12.70 16.46
CA VAL A 42 -10.42 13.54 15.70
C VAL A 42 -9.10 12.81 15.45
N ASP A 43 -8.55 12.15 16.46
CA ASP A 43 -7.31 11.38 16.34
C ASP A 43 -7.49 10.19 15.39
N PHE A 44 -8.66 9.54 15.40
CA PHE A 44 -9.00 8.49 14.44
C PHE A 44 -9.10 9.02 13.01
N VAL A 45 -9.79 10.14 12.79
CA VAL A 45 -9.88 10.77 11.45
C VAL A 45 -8.51 11.20 10.97
N ALA A 46 -7.70 11.82 11.83
CA ALA A 46 -6.33 12.21 11.50
C ALA A 46 -5.46 10.98 11.17
N MET A 47 -5.60 9.89 11.91
CA MET A 47 -4.93 8.61 11.62
C MET A 47 -5.41 8.01 10.30
N ALA A 48 -6.72 7.99 10.04
CA ALA A 48 -7.31 7.48 8.81
C ALA A 48 -6.79 8.27 7.60
N ILE A 49 -6.78 9.61 7.68
CA ILE A 49 -6.18 10.47 6.66
C ILE A 49 -4.69 10.14 6.49
N LYS A 50 -3.94 10.04 7.59
CA LYS A 50 -2.51 9.71 7.54
C LYS A 50 -2.23 8.34 6.93
N ALA A 51 -3.09 7.36 7.16
CA ALA A 51 -2.95 6.02 6.62
C ALA A 51 -3.44 5.91 5.18
N MET A 52 -4.47 6.68 4.82
CA MET A 52 -5.05 6.71 3.48
C MET A 52 -4.15 7.42 2.47
N PHE A 53 -3.41 8.45 2.85
CA PHE A 53 -2.54 9.19 1.91
C PHE A 53 -1.45 8.31 1.27
N PRO A 54 -0.67 7.51 2.01
CA PRO A 54 0.33 6.61 1.43
C PRO A 54 -0.26 5.48 0.62
N VAL A 55 -1.47 5.09 0.98
CA VAL A 55 -2.19 4.04 0.28
C VAL A 55 -2.76 4.58 -1.04
N TYR A 56 -3.38 5.75 -1.01
CA TYR A 56 -4.04 6.38 -2.15
C TYR A 56 -3.04 6.98 -3.14
N LEU A 57 -1.97 7.58 -2.63
CA LEU A 57 -0.98 8.27 -3.46
C LEU A 57 0.31 7.47 -3.65
N GLY A 58 0.49 6.34 -2.95
CA GLY A 58 1.79 5.66 -2.94
C GLY A 58 2.92 6.50 -2.32
N ILE A 59 2.60 7.54 -1.52
CA ILE A 59 3.57 8.50 -0.99
C ILE A 59 3.69 8.38 0.53
N ARG A 60 4.91 8.27 1.05
CA ARG A 60 5.20 8.27 2.49
C ARG A 60 5.02 9.67 3.08
N ILE A 61 3.90 9.93 3.76
CA ILE A 61 3.65 11.22 4.40
C ILE A 61 4.18 11.32 5.83
N ASP A 62 4.71 10.22 6.38
CA ASP A 62 5.40 10.20 7.66
C ASP A 62 6.75 10.93 7.59
N TYR A 63 7.39 10.98 6.43
CA TYR A 63 8.72 11.56 6.23
C TYR A 63 8.88 13.02 6.61
N PRO A 64 8.00 13.96 6.19
CA PRO A 64 8.17 15.37 6.53
C PRO A 64 8.15 15.65 8.04
N PHE A 65 7.61 14.73 8.83
CA PHE A 65 7.52 14.85 10.29
C PHE A 65 8.77 14.32 11.02
N ILE A 66 9.69 13.67 10.31
CA ILE A 66 10.94 13.16 10.90
C ILE A 66 11.94 14.32 11.01
N PRO A 67 12.47 14.63 12.22
CA PRO A 67 13.42 15.71 12.41
C PRO A 67 14.62 15.59 11.46
N GLY A 68 14.89 16.66 10.71
CA GLY A 68 16.00 16.72 9.75
C GLY A 68 15.75 16.06 8.40
N TYR A 69 14.66 15.29 8.20
CA TYR A 69 14.39 14.62 6.92
C TYR A 69 14.30 15.61 5.77
N LEU A 70 13.44 16.63 5.87
CA LEU A 70 13.27 17.62 4.79
C LEU A 70 14.55 18.39 4.47
N LYS A 71 15.45 18.56 5.45
CA LYS A 71 16.75 19.22 5.24
C LYS A 71 17.65 18.40 4.32
N HIS A 72 17.61 17.08 4.43
CA HIS A 72 18.49 16.18 3.68
C HIS A 72 17.84 15.61 2.41
N HIS A 73 16.52 15.42 2.44
CA HIS A 73 15.76 14.69 1.42
C HIS A 73 14.58 15.48 0.86
N GLY A 74 14.40 16.75 1.26
CA GLY A 74 13.24 17.56 0.86
C GLY A 74 13.07 17.67 -0.66
N LEU A 75 14.15 17.95 -1.39
CA LEU A 75 14.09 18.04 -2.86
C LEU A 75 13.66 16.71 -3.49
N TYR A 76 14.26 15.60 -3.06
CA TYR A 76 13.87 14.26 -3.50
C TYR A 76 12.40 13.99 -3.20
N TYR A 77 11.98 14.26 -1.96
CA TYR A 77 10.63 14.03 -1.49
C TYR A 77 9.60 14.83 -2.31
N PHE A 78 9.78 16.14 -2.43
CA PHE A 78 8.84 16.98 -3.17
C PHE A 78 8.85 16.67 -4.67
N THR A 79 9.98 16.27 -5.25
CA THR A 79 10.04 15.83 -6.65
C THR A 79 9.26 14.53 -6.84
N TRP A 80 9.45 13.55 -5.95
CA TRP A 80 8.72 12.29 -5.98
C TRP A 80 7.21 12.50 -5.76
N VAL A 81 6.84 13.23 -4.71
CA VAL A 81 5.44 13.59 -4.40
C VAL A 81 4.81 14.33 -5.56
N GLY A 82 5.49 15.37 -6.07
CA GLY A 82 4.99 16.17 -7.18
C GLY A 82 4.83 15.35 -8.46
N THR A 83 5.76 14.42 -8.74
CA THR A 83 5.68 13.54 -9.92
C THR A 83 4.51 12.58 -9.81
N ILE A 84 4.34 11.92 -8.66
CA ILE A 84 3.24 10.98 -8.46
C ILE A 84 1.90 11.71 -8.41
N LEU A 85 1.79 12.85 -7.73
CA LEU A 85 0.58 13.66 -7.75
C LEU A 85 0.24 14.18 -9.14
N ALA A 86 1.23 14.67 -9.90
CA ALA A 86 1.01 15.10 -11.26
C ALA A 86 0.55 13.94 -12.13
N ALA A 87 1.18 12.76 -12.01
CA ALA A 87 0.76 11.56 -12.72
C ALA A 87 -0.67 11.16 -12.34
N GLU A 88 -1.01 11.08 -11.05
CA GLU A 88 -2.35 10.72 -10.58
C GLU A 88 -3.41 11.75 -10.99
N ILE A 89 -3.15 13.04 -10.81
CA ILE A 89 -4.12 14.08 -11.18
C ILE A 89 -4.32 14.11 -12.69
N VAL A 90 -3.23 14.11 -13.48
CA VAL A 90 -3.32 14.18 -14.94
C VAL A 90 -3.87 12.88 -15.51
N LEU A 91 -3.21 11.76 -15.26
CA LEU A 91 -3.52 10.48 -15.89
C LEU A 91 -4.86 9.93 -15.42
N ASN A 92 -5.21 10.09 -14.14
CA ASN A 92 -6.51 9.62 -13.68
C ASN A 92 -7.58 10.68 -13.94
N ASN A 93 -7.42 11.93 -13.52
CA ASN A 93 -8.59 12.82 -13.47
C ASN A 93 -8.78 13.75 -14.67
N LEU A 94 -7.73 14.06 -15.42
CA LEU A 94 -7.81 15.01 -16.53
C LEU A 94 -7.87 14.34 -17.91
N ILE A 95 -7.34 13.12 -18.02
CA ILE A 95 -7.40 12.36 -19.26
C ILE A 95 -8.73 11.62 -19.37
N ASP A 96 -9.53 11.97 -20.38
CA ASP A 96 -10.59 11.10 -20.87
C ASP A 96 -9.97 10.03 -21.76
N TRP A 97 -9.68 8.87 -21.17
CA TRP A 97 -9.07 7.74 -21.87
C TRP A 97 -9.90 7.25 -23.04
N LYS A 98 -11.22 7.44 -23.02
CA LYS A 98 -12.09 7.10 -24.15
C LYS A 98 -11.81 7.99 -25.35
N THR A 99 -11.53 9.27 -25.12
CA THR A 99 -11.14 10.21 -26.19
C THR A 99 -9.72 9.93 -26.67
N VAL A 100 -8.79 9.61 -25.78
CA VAL A 100 -7.37 9.38 -26.14
C VAL A 100 -7.15 8.06 -26.86
N LEU A 101 -7.77 6.98 -26.37
CA LEU A 101 -7.55 5.61 -26.86
C LEU A 101 -8.63 5.16 -27.85
N GLY A 102 -9.68 5.97 -28.03
CA GLY A 102 -10.87 5.58 -28.76
C GLY A 102 -11.73 4.58 -28.00
N THR A 103 -12.75 4.05 -28.68
CA THR A 103 -13.65 3.01 -28.17
C THR A 103 -13.24 1.60 -28.60
N ASP A 104 -12.13 1.49 -29.34
CA ASP A 104 -11.57 0.20 -29.69
C ASP A 104 -11.00 -0.48 -28.45
N TRP A 105 -11.26 -1.77 -28.32
CA TRP A 105 -10.83 -2.52 -27.15
C TRP A 105 -9.30 -2.65 -27.06
N LEU A 106 -8.61 -2.62 -28.21
CA LEU A 106 -7.19 -2.96 -28.30
C LEU A 106 -6.27 -1.97 -27.56
N PRO A 107 -6.34 -0.64 -27.77
CA PRO A 107 -5.39 0.28 -27.12
C PRO A 107 -5.50 0.29 -25.60
N GLY A 108 -6.72 0.28 -25.05
CA GLY A 108 -6.93 0.15 -23.60
C GLY A 108 -6.45 -1.18 -23.04
N THR A 109 -6.67 -2.28 -23.76
CA THR A 109 -6.14 -3.59 -23.37
C THR A 109 -4.63 -3.60 -23.36
N MET A 110 -3.98 -3.06 -24.39
CA MET A 110 -2.52 -2.97 -24.45
C MET A 110 -1.95 -2.13 -23.31
N PHE A 111 -2.57 -0.99 -23.00
CA PHE A 111 -2.12 -0.14 -21.92
C PHE A 111 -2.29 -0.82 -20.55
N PHE A 112 -3.44 -1.46 -20.30
CA PHE A 112 -3.65 -2.27 -19.10
C PHE A 112 -2.65 -3.42 -19.01
N MET A 113 -2.41 -4.16 -20.09
CA MET A 113 -1.46 -5.26 -20.09
C MET A 113 -0.03 -4.79 -19.86
N ALA A 114 0.36 -3.63 -20.39
CA ALA A 114 1.65 -3.00 -20.09
C ALA A 114 1.75 -2.64 -18.60
N GLY A 115 0.69 -2.06 -18.03
CA GLY A 115 0.59 -1.78 -16.60
C GLY A 115 0.68 -3.03 -15.72
N TRP A 116 -0.05 -4.06 -16.10
CA TRP A 116 -0.08 -5.35 -15.42
C TRP A 116 1.28 -6.06 -15.48
N LEU A 117 1.92 -6.10 -16.65
CA LEU A 117 3.26 -6.68 -16.83
C LEU A 117 4.28 -5.89 -16.02
N PHE A 118 4.25 -4.57 -16.11
CA PHE A 118 5.17 -3.72 -15.38
C PHE A 118 5.02 -3.92 -13.87
N TYR A 119 3.80 -4.06 -13.36
CA TYR A 119 3.57 -4.32 -11.95
C TYR A 119 3.95 -5.75 -11.55
N TYR A 120 3.28 -6.78 -12.05
CA TYR A 120 3.44 -8.14 -11.52
C TYR A 120 4.73 -8.82 -11.96
N VAL A 121 5.07 -8.73 -13.25
CA VAL A 121 6.33 -9.29 -13.76
C VAL A 121 7.49 -8.43 -13.29
N GLY A 122 7.37 -7.11 -13.39
CA GLY A 122 8.41 -6.19 -12.93
C GLY A 122 8.69 -6.32 -11.42
N LEU A 123 7.67 -6.45 -10.57
CA LEU A 123 7.86 -6.63 -9.12
C LEU A 123 8.54 -7.97 -8.82
N SER A 124 8.14 -9.04 -9.51
CA SER A 124 8.74 -10.36 -9.34
C SER A 124 10.22 -10.35 -9.76
N LEU A 125 10.53 -9.78 -10.93
CA LEU A 125 11.91 -9.60 -11.39
C LEU A 125 12.71 -8.68 -10.45
N TRP A 126 12.07 -7.64 -9.92
CA TRP A 126 12.72 -6.76 -8.95
C TRP A 126 13.16 -7.54 -7.72
N MET A 127 12.26 -8.34 -7.14
CA MET A 127 12.52 -9.11 -5.92
C MET A 127 13.53 -10.23 -6.11
N VAL A 128 13.53 -10.89 -7.27
CA VAL A 128 14.37 -12.07 -7.53
C VAL A 128 15.71 -11.71 -8.16
N VAL A 129 15.73 -10.78 -9.13
CA VAL A 129 16.90 -10.52 -9.98
C VAL A 129 17.58 -9.21 -9.62
N VAL A 130 16.81 -8.12 -9.44
CA VAL A 130 17.38 -6.78 -9.29
C VAL A 130 17.83 -6.49 -7.86
N LYS A 131 17.08 -7.00 -6.87
CA LYS A 131 17.22 -6.68 -5.45
C LYS A 131 18.66 -6.78 -4.96
N VAL A 132 19.29 -7.95 -5.08
CA VAL A 132 20.62 -8.20 -4.50
C VAL A 132 21.71 -7.40 -5.22
N PRO A 133 21.86 -7.49 -6.56
CA PRO A 133 22.93 -6.77 -7.26
C PRO A 133 22.83 -5.25 -7.10
N LEU A 134 21.61 -4.69 -7.14
CA LEU A 134 21.43 -3.25 -7.00
C LEU A 134 21.76 -2.81 -5.57
N ARG A 135 21.28 -3.54 -4.56
CA ARG A 135 21.56 -3.25 -3.14
C ARG A 135 23.05 -3.28 -2.82
N GLU A 136 23.80 -4.22 -3.39
CA GLU A 136 25.26 -4.30 -3.26
C GLU A 136 25.97 -3.13 -3.94
N LYS A 137 25.49 -2.71 -5.11
CA LYS A 137 26.08 -1.61 -5.89
C LYS A 137 25.86 -0.23 -5.28
N VAL A 138 24.65 0.07 -4.81
CA VAL A 138 24.28 1.43 -4.36
C VAL A 138 24.19 1.58 -2.83
N GLY A 139 24.31 0.48 -2.08
CA GLY A 139 24.12 0.45 -0.64
C GLY A 139 22.65 0.41 -0.24
N ARG A 140 22.38 -0.04 1.01
CA ARG A 140 21.03 -0.28 1.54
C ARG A 140 20.15 0.98 1.52
N ALA A 141 20.67 2.12 1.97
CA ALA A 141 19.92 3.36 2.08
C ALA A 141 19.39 3.85 0.72
N LYS A 142 20.28 3.96 -0.26
CA LYS A 142 19.92 4.39 -1.63
C LYS A 142 19.04 3.36 -2.34
N PHE A 143 19.25 2.07 -2.07
CA PHE A 143 18.41 1.01 -2.60
C PHE A 143 16.94 1.12 -2.15
N ILE A 144 16.69 1.40 -0.86
CA ILE A 144 15.32 1.64 -0.35
C ILE A 144 14.70 2.84 -1.07
N MET A 145 15.42 3.96 -1.13
CA MET A 145 14.96 5.18 -1.78
C MET A 145 14.57 4.96 -3.27
N ILE A 146 15.36 4.17 -4.00
CA ILE A 146 15.05 3.82 -5.40
C ILE A 146 13.82 2.90 -5.48
N SER A 147 13.76 1.89 -4.60
CA SER A 147 12.66 0.91 -4.60
C SER A 147 11.31 1.56 -4.30
N GLU A 148 11.26 2.53 -3.37
CA GLU A 148 10.03 3.27 -3.04
C GLU A 148 9.47 4.00 -4.25
N VAL A 149 10.30 4.74 -5.00
CA VAL A 149 9.87 5.41 -6.23
C VAL A 149 9.40 4.40 -7.25
N PHE A 150 10.18 3.35 -7.46
CA PHE A 150 9.88 2.33 -8.45
C PHE A 150 8.51 1.67 -8.18
N PHE A 151 8.24 1.26 -6.95
CA PHE A 151 6.95 0.67 -6.57
C PHE A 151 5.80 1.66 -6.68
N SER A 152 6.02 2.93 -6.33
CA SER A 152 5.01 3.98 -6.49
C SER A 152 4.62 4.17 -7.96
N VAL A 153 5.62 4.20 -8.85
CA VAL A 153 5.40 4.31 -10.30
C VAL A 153 4.69 3.07 -10.82
N MET A 154 5.04 1.86 -10.37
CA MET A 154 4.35 0.63 -10.76
C MET A 154 2.87 0.65 -10.34
N TRP A 155 2.55 1.09 -9.11
CA TRP A 155 1.18 1.23 -8.63
C TRP A 155 0.37 2.27 -9.41
N ALA A 156 0.95 3.44 -9.66
CA ALA A 156 0.29 4.48 -10.46
C ALA A 156 0.02 3.96 -11.88
N PHE A 157 0.99 3.28 -12.49
CA PHE A 157 0.90 2.81 -13.87
C PHE A 157 -0.15 1.71 -14.05
N ILE A 158 -0.22 0.72 -13.16
CA ILE A 158 -1.30 -0.30 -13.21
C ILE A 158 -2.68 0.32 -12.92
N GLY A 159 -2.76 1.29 -12.00
CA GLY A 159 -4.01 2.02 -11.71
C GLY A 159 -4.53 2.78 -12.93
N CYS A 160 -3.65 3.54 -13.59
CA CYS A 160 -3.97 4.26 -14.83
C CYS A 160 -4.36 3.32 -15.96
N GLY A 161 -3.59 2.24 -16.18
CA GLY A 161 -3.90 1.24 -17.21
C GLY A 161 -5.25 0.57 -16.97
N PHE A 162 -5.56 0.21 -15.73
CA PHE A 162 -6.84 -0.40 -15.36
C PHE A 162 -8.02 0.57 -15.58
N ARG A 163 -7.87 1.84 -15.19
CA ARG A 163 -8.88 2.87 -15.43
C ARG A 163 -9.12 3.07 -16.92
N ALA A 164 -8.04 3.22 -17.70
CA ALA A 164 -8.12 3.39 -19.15
C ALA A 164 -8.88 2.23 -19.79
N PHE A 165 -8.55 0.99 -19.39
CA PHE A 165 -9.24 -0.22 -19.84
C PHE A 165 -10.72 -0.24 -19.47
N CYS A 166 -11.08 0.15 -18.24
CA CYS A 166 -12.48 0.21 -17.83
C CYS A 166 -13.29 1.19 -18.69
N GLN A 167 -12.68 2.32 -19.09
CA GLN A 167 -13.37 3.38 -19.84
C GLN A 167 -13.40 3.15 -21.35
N SER A 168 -12.38 2.49 -21.92
CA SER A 168 -12.25 2.32 -23.37
C SER A 168 -12.85 1.00 -23.89
N VAL A 169 -12.94 -0.05 -23.06
CA VAL A 169 -13.40 -1.38 -23.49
C VAL A 169 -14.89 -1.57 -23.21
N GLY A 170 -15.72 -1.30 -24.21
CA GLY A 170 -17.19 -1.48 -24.16
C GLY A 170 -17.70 -2.79 -24.76
N THR A 171 -16.88 -3.83 -24.85
CA THR A 171 -17.21 -5.06 -25.60
C THR A 171 -18.34 -5.88 -24.98
N ILE A 172 -18.54 -5.79 -23.66
CA ILE A 172 -19.62 -6.46 -22.94
C ILE A 172 -20.47 -5.39 -22.26
N PRO A 173 -21.76 -5.26 -22.61
CA PRO A 173 -22.62 -4.26 -22.01
C PRO A 173 -22.81 -4.56 -20.51
N PHE A 174 -22.78 -3.51 -19.71
CA PHE A 174 -23.18 -3.62 -18.31
C PHE A 174 -24.69 -3.86 -18.22
N PRO A 175 -25.19 -4.66 -17.27
CA PRO A 175 -26.62 -4.96 -17.16
C PRO A 175 -27.49 -3.69 -17.10
N GLU A 176 -28.37 -3.51 -18.09
CA GLU A 176 -29.26 -2.35 -18.20
C GLU A 176 -30.25 -2.25 -17.03
N ALA A 177 -30.59 -3.38 -16.43
CA ALA A 177 -31.47 -3.45 -15.26
C ALA A 177 -30.89 -2.74 -14.02
N ILE A 178 -29.58 -2.43 -14.01
CA ILE A 178 -28.91 -1.75 -12.89
C ILE A 178 -28.79 -0.25 -13.23
N PRO A 179 -29.49 0.64 -12.50
CA PRO A 179 -29.38 2.07 -12.72
C PRO A 179 -27.97 2.61 -12.48
N ASP A 180 -27.57 3.62 -13.25
CA ASP A 180 -26.25 4.25 -13.14
C ASP A 180 -25.95 4.76 -11.73
N VAL A 181 -26.93 5.40 -11.08
CA VAL A 181 -26.79 5.90 -9.71
C VAL A 181 -26.49 4.76 -8.74
N ALA A 182 -27.13 3.60 -8.92
CA ALA A 182 -26.91 2.43 -8.07
C ALA A 182 -25.52 1.85 -8.28
N SER A 183 -25.08 1.65 -9.53
CA SER A 183 -23.72 1.16 -9.82
C SER A 183 -22.66 2.12 -9.30
N ASN A 184 -22.84 3.44 -9.49
CA ASN A 184 -21.87 4.44 -9.07
C ASN A 184 -21.76 4.49 -7.54
N LEU A 185 -22.89 4.44 -6.82
CA LEU A 185 -22.89 4.42 -5.36
C LEU A 185 -22.23 3.16 -4.81
N VAL A 186 -22.59 1.98 -5.34
CA VAL A 186 -21.98 0.70 -4.91
C VAL A 186 -20.50 0.68 -5.22
N GLY A 187 -20.11 1.06 -6.44
CA GLY A 187 -18.71 1.15 -6.85
C GLY A 187 -17.90 2.09 -5.96
N PHE A 188 -18.44 3.27 -5.65
CA PHE A 188 -17.82 4.22 -4.73
C PHE A 188 -17.65 3.64 -3.32
N ILE A 189 -18.68 3.03 -2.75
CA ILE A 189 -18.61 2.41 -1.41
C ILE A 189 -17.54 1.32 -1.37
N LEU A 190 -17.47 0.46 -2.39
CA LEU A 190 -16.46 -0.59 -2.50
C LEU A 190 -15.05 -0.03 -2.63
N CYS A 191 -14.87 1.05 -3.41
CA CYS A 191 -13.63 1.82 -3.47
C CYS A 191 -13.19 2.29 -2.09
N GLN A 192 -14.06 3.00 -1.36
CA GLN A 192 -13.74 3.51 -0.03
C GLN A 192 -13.43 2.37 0.96
N THR A 193 -14.15 1.26 0.85
CA THR A 193 -13.93 0.08 1.70
C THR A 193 -12.54 -0.52 1.49
N GLY A 194 -12.10 -0.73 0.25
CA GLY A 194 -10.76 -1.23 -0.01
C GLY A 194 -9.66 -0.29 0.50
N TRP A 195 -9.82 1.02 0.27
CA TRP A 195 -8.88 2.02 0.79
C TRP A 195 -8.83 2.02 2.33
N PHE A 196 -9.99 1.88 2.98
CA PHE A 196 -10.09 1.78 4.43
C PHE A 196 -9.32 0.58 4.97
N PHE A 197 -9.52 -0.62 4.41
CA PHE A 197 -8.81 -1.82 4.87
C PHE A 197 -7.30 -1.74 4.65
N LYS A 198 -6.86 -1.16 3.53
CA LYS A 198 -5.43 -0.91 3.30
C LYS A 198 -4.86 0.09 4.31
N GLY A 199 -5.55 1.21 4.53
CA GLY A 199 -5.17 2.20 5.54
C GLY A 199 -5.08 1.57 6.93
N TRP A 200 -6.09 0.81 7.34
CA TRP A 200 -6.09 0.11 8.62
C TRP A 200 -4.92 -0.87 8.74
N ALA A 201 -4.67 -1.70 7.72
CA ALA A 201 -3.52 -2.59 7.71
C ALA A 201 -2.18 -1.84 7.84
N CYS A 202 -2.03 -0.69 7.17
CA CYS A 202 -0.85 0.18 7.31
C CYS A 202 -0.70 0.77 8.71
N THR A 203 -1.79 1.11 9.40
CA THR A 203 -1.70 1.57 10.80
C THR A 203 -1.23 0.48 11.75
N LEU A 204 -1.49 -0.79 11.41
CA LEU A 204 -1.12 -1.94 12.23
C LEU A 204 0.33 -2.38 11.98
N THR A 205 0.71 -2.52 10.71
CA THR A 205 2.02 -3.06 10.29
C THR A 205 3.07 -1.99 9.98
N GLY A 206 2.66 -0.73 9.95
CA GLY A 206 3.50 0.39 9.55
C GLY A 206 3.75 0.49 8.05
N TYR A 207 4.15 1.69 7.61
CA TYR A 207 4.44 1.98 6.20
C TYR A 207 5.59 1.15 5.62
N ASN A 208 6.54 0.73 6.44
CA ASN A 208 7.67 -0.08 5.96
C ASN A 208 7.22 -1.43 5.39
N SER A 209 6.22 -2.05 6.01
CA SER A 209 5.60 -3.28 5.52
C SER A 209 4.86 -3.02 4.20
N TYR A 210 4.14 -1.90 4.09
CA TYR A 210 3.43 -1.53 2.88
C TYR A 210 4.35 -1.33 1.66
N PHE A 211 5.55 -0.78 1.87
CA PHE A 211 6.58 -0.62 0.84
C PHE A 211 7.56 -1.81 0.75
N LEU A 212 7.20 -2.97 1.33
CA LEU A 212 7.95 -4.23 1.25
C LEU A 212 9.41 -4.09 1.74
N ARG A 213 9.69 -3.19 2.68
CA ARG A 213 11.06 -2.88 3.13
C ARG A 213 11.76 -4.10 3.72
N ASP A 214 11.05 -4.87 4.52
CA ASP A 214 11.57 -6.09 5.13
C ASP A 214 11.99 -7.13 4.08
N MET A 215 11.17 -7.33 3.05
CA MET A 215 11.51 -8.18 1.89
C MET A 215 12.68 -7.62 1.07
N LEU A 216 12.72 -6.30 0.88
CA LEU A 216 13.80 -5.61 0.16
C LEU A 216 15.15 -5.75 0.86
N LEU A 217 15.17 -5.71 2.19
CA LEU A 217 16.39 -5.76 3.00
C LEU A 217 16.67 -7.14 3.60
N ASP A 218 15.80 -8.12 3.40
CA ASP A 218 15.83 -9.42 4.07
C ASP A 218 16.00 -9.25 5.59
N THR A 219 15.34 -8.24 6.17
CA THR A 219 15.47 -7.86 7.58
C THR A 219 14.08 -7.71 8.18
N PRO A 220 13.74 -8.39 9.29
CA PRO A 220 12.42 -8.27 9.89
C PRO A 220 12.13 -6.83 10.32
N ASN A 221 10.87 -6.43 10.22
CA ASN A 221 10.36 -5.24 10.89
C ASN A 221 10.38 -5.43 12.42
N SER A 222 10.25 -4.35 13.18
CA SER A 222 10.36 -4.36 14.65
C SER A 222 9.30 -5.20 15.38
N HIS A 223 8.19 -5.50 14.72
CA HIS A 223 7.15 -6.35 15.25
C HIS A 223 6.43 -7.08 14.12
N PHE A 224 6.00 -8.31 14.42
CA PHE A 224 5.09 -9.08 13.57
C PHE A 224 3.67 -8.97 14.12
N VAL A 225 2.69 -8.67 13.26
CA VAL A 225 1.31 -8.38 13.68
C VAL A 225 0.39 -9.54 13.34
N GLU A 226 -0.12 -10.21 14.38
CA GLU A 226 -1.14 -11.26 14.26
C GLU A 226 -2.45 -10.87 14.97
N SER A 227 -2.54 -9.64 15.48
CA SER A 227 -3.69 -9.16 16.26
C SER A 227 -4.66 -8.31 15.44
N SER A 228 -5.82 -8.01 16.04
CA SER A 228 -6.83 -7.11 15.47
C SER A 228 -7.34 -7.59 14.10
N LEU A 229 -7.21 -6.78 13.05
CA LEU A 229 -7.65 -7.11 11.68
C LEU A 229 -7.01 -8.42 11.16
N TYR A 230 -5.74 -8.65 11.50
CA TYR A 230 -4.97 -9.83 11.06
C TYR A 230 -5.43 -11.14 11.73
N LYS A 231 -6.26 -11.08 12.78
CA LYS A 231 -6.90 -12.26 13.38
C LYS A 231 -8.01 -12.84 12.50
N TYR A 232 -8.63 -12.00 11.68
CA TYR A 232 -9.81 -12.36 10.89
C TYR A 232 -9.51 -12.45 9.40
N ILE A 233 -8.59 -11.64 8.91
CA ILE A 233 -8.28 -11.52 7.49
C ILE A 233 -6.76 -11.64 7.31
N HIS A 234 -6.33 -12.70 6.64
CA HIS A 234 -4.95 -12.83 6.18
C HIS A 234 -4.71 -11.84 5.03
N HIS A 235 -3.57 -11.15 5.09
CA HIS A 235 -3.16 -10.16 4.07
C HIS A 235 -4.26 -9.14 3.72
N PRO A 236 -4.77 -8.35 4.69
CA PRO A 236 -5.92 -7.45 4.50
C PRO A 236 -5.69 -6.41 3.40
N THR A 237 -4.44 -6.04 3.12
CA THR A 237 -4.07 -5.16 1.99
C THR A 237 -4.33 -5.78 0.62
N TYR A 238 -4.17 -7.10 0.50
CA TYR A 238 -4.26 -7.86 -0.75
C TYR A 238 -5.60 -8.58 -0.93
N THR A 239 -6.38 -8.72 0.15
CA THR A 239 -7.74 -9.29 0.11
C THR A 239 -8.79 -8.18 0.15
N ALA A 240 -9.26 -7.80 1.34
CA ALA A 240 -10.28 -6.78 1.52
C ALA A 240 -9.88 -5.43 0.88
N GLY A 241 -8.58 -5.12 0.90
CA GLY A 241 -8.03 -3.93 0.27
C GLY A 241 -8.18 -3.88 -1.25
N TYR A 242 -8.21 -5.02 -1.94
CA TYR A 242 -8.32 -5.06 -3.40
C TYR A 242 -9.77 -4.91 -3.91
N VAL A 243 -10.76 -4.98 -3.02
CA VAL A 243 -12.17 -4.69 -3.36
C VAL A 243 -12.34 -3.30 -3.98
N GLN A 244 -11.41 -2.37 -3.74
CA GLN A 244 -11.40 -1.07 -4.40
C GLN A 244 -11.29 -1.16 -5.93
N ILE A 245 -10.62 -2.17 -6.46
CA ILE A 245 -10.43 -2.36 -7.91
C ILE A 245 -11.74 -2.83 -8.54
N LEU A 246 -12.45 -3.74 -7.86
CA LEU A 246 -13.81 -4.13 -8.22
C LEU A 246 -14.78 -2.94 -8.16
N GLY A 247 -14.69 -2.14 -7.09
CA GLY A 247 -15.46 -0.91 -6.94
C GLY A 247 -15.26 0.05 -8.11
N ALA A 248 -14.01 0.22 -8.55
CA ALA A 248 -13.69 1.05 -9.71
C ALA A 248 -14.31 0.51 -11.01
N ALA A 249 -14.22 -0.80 -11.26
CA ALA A 249 -14.86 -1.42 -12.43
C ALA A 249 -16.38 -1.24 -12.44
N ILE A 250 -17.04 -1.42 -11.30
CA ILE A 250 -18.49 -1.23 -11.15
C ILE A 250 -18.86 0.26 -11.33
N TYR A 251 -18.06 1.17 -10.77
CA TYR A 251 -18.24 2.61 -10.93
C TYR A 251 -18.16 3.05 -12.40
N TYR A 252 -17.23 2.48 -13.17
CA TYR A 252 -17.14 2.70 -14.61
C TYR A 252 -18.10 1.83 -15.44
N ARG A 253 -18.94 1.01 -14.79
CA ARG A 253 -19.87 0.08 -15.43
C ARG A 253 -19.16 -0.81 -16.47
N SER A 254 -17.99 -1.32 -16.12
CA SER A 254 -17.14 -2.12 -17.02
C SER A 254 -17.14 -3.59 -16.61
N VAL A 255 -17.88 -4.43 -17.36
CA VAL A 255 -17.83 -5.89 -17.18
C VAL A 255 -16.42 -6.44 -17.49
N PRO A 256 -15.73 -6.01 -18.57
CA PRO A 256 -14.32 -6.37 -18.78
C PRO A 256 -13.44 -5.96 -17.59
N GLY A 257 -13.67 -4.78 -17.00
CA GLY A 257 -13.00 -4.33 -15.79
C GLY A 257 -13.22 -5.27 -14.60
N CYS A 258 -14.43 -5.79 -14.40
CA CYS A 258 -14.72 -6.78 -13.35
C CYS A 258 -13.97 -8.10 -13.59
N ILE A 259 -13.84 -8.55 -14.84
CA ILE A 259 -13.04 -9.73 -15.20
C ILE A 259 -11.56 -9.46 -14.92
N ALA A 260 -11.05 -8.30 -15.34
CA ALA A 260 -9.68 -7.88 -15.09
C ALA A 260 -9.38 -7.80 -13.59
N TYR A 261 -10.33 -7.36 -12.76
CA TYR A 261 -10.22 -7.43 -11.30
C TYR A 261 -9.97 -8.85 -10.81
N CYS A 262 -10.74 -9.85 -11.28
CA CYS A 262 -10.51 -11.26 -10.89
C CYS A 262 -9.09 -11.72 -11.24
N CYS A 263 -8.58 -11.34 -12.42
CA CYS A 263 -7.20 -11.64 -12.82
C CYS A 263 -6.18 -10.96 -11.90
N ILE A 264 -6.34 -9.66 -11.64
CA ILE A 264 -5.47 -8.88 -10.73
C ILE A 264 -5.49 -9.50 -9.32
N GLN A 265 -6.66 -9.87 -8.82
CA GLN A 265 -6.84 -10.51 -7.51
C GLN A 265 -6.12 -11.86 -7.46
N ALA A 266 -6.25 -12.69 -8.50
CA ALA A 266 -5.54 -13.96 -8.58
C ALA A 266 -4.02 -13.73 -8.58
N CYS A 267 -3.52 -12.80 -9.38
CA CYS A 267 -2.08 -12.51 -9.48
C CYS A 267 -1.48 -12.04 -8.15
N ILE A 268 -2.16 -11.15 -7.41
CA ILE A 268 -1.64 -10.72 -6.12
C ILE A 268 -1.65 -11.88 -5.11
N LEU A 269 -2.68 -12.72 -5.10
CA LEU A 269 -2.72 -13.88 -4.20
C LEU A 269 -1.66 -14.92 -4.55
N LEU A 270 -1.32 -15.09 -5.83
CA LEU A 270 -0.19 -15.91 -6.25
C LEU A 270 1.14 -15.31 -5.76
N PHE A 271 1.32 -13.99 -5.85
CA PHE A 271 2.49 -13.32 -5.29
C PHE A 271 2.58 -13.53 -3.77
N VAL A 272 1.47 -13.38 -3.05
CA VAL A 272 1.41 -13.66 -1.60
C VAL A 272 1.88 -15.08 -1.33
N HIS A 273 1.27 -16.06 -1.98
CA HIS A 273 1.54 -17.47 -1.72
C HIS A 273 2.97 -17.91 -2.09
N PHE A 274 3.50 -17.44 -3.21
CA PHE A 274 4.80 -17.89 -3.71
C PHE A 274 5.99 -17.05 -3.25
N VAL A 275 5.76 -15.80 -2.83
CA VAL A 275 6.85 -14.86 -2.51
C VAL A 275 6.75 -14.36 -1.07
N GLU A 276 5.59 -13.86 -0.65
CA GLU A 276 5.44 -13.21 0.65
C GLU A 276 5.34 -14.21 1.80
N GLU A 277 4.46 -15.22 1.73
CA GLU A 277 4.30 -16.23 2.77
C GLU A 277 5.61 -17.00 3.03
N PRO A 278 6.35 -17.48 2.01
CA PRO A 278 7.65 -18.13 2.24
C PRO A 278 8.67 -17.18 2.86
N PHE A 279 8.63 -15.89 2.51
CA PHE A 279 9.47 -14.89 3.17
C PHE A 279 9.07 -14.71 4.63
N ILE A 280 7.78 -14.61 4.94
CA ILE A 280 7.27 -14.43 6.31
C ILE A 280 7.68 -15.61 7.18
N ASP A 281 7.49 -16.83 6.70
CA ASP A 281 7.82 -18.05 7.44
C ASP A 281 9.32 -18.11 7.75
N ARG A 282 10.17 -17.76 6.78
CA ARG A 282 11.62 -17.82 6.92
C ARG A 282 12.18 -16.69 7.80
N THR A 283 11.56 -15.51 7.75
CA THR A 283 12.05 -14.31 8.44
C THR A 283 11.48 -14.16 9.84
N TYR A 284 10.19 -14.43 10.04
CA TYR A 284 9.49 -14.17 11.30
C TYR A 284 9.19 -15.44 12.10
N LYS A 285 8.83 -16.56 11.46
CA LYS A 285 8.47 -17.80 12.18
C LYS A 285 9.67 -18.67 12.53
N ALA A 286 10.60 -18.86 11.59
CA ALA A 286 11.79 -19.68 11.81
C ALA A 286 12.77 -19.09 12.84
N SER A 287 12.72 -17.78 13.06
CA SER A 287 13.61 -17.04 13.95
C SER A 287 13.11 -16.96 15.40
N ASN A 288 11.98 -17.59 15.75
CA ASN A 288 11.27 -17.36 17.03
C ASN A 288 11.11 -15.85 17.32
N TYR A 289 10.85 -15.05 16.28
CA TYR A 289 10.70 -13.62 16.44
C TYR A 289 9.55 -13.38 17.41
N PRO A 290 9.74 -12.58 18.48
CA PRO A 290 8.67 -12.34 19.43
C PRO A 290 7.50 -11.72 18.67
N ALA A 291 6.38 -12.45 18.60
CA ALA A 291 5.13 -11.89 18.11
C ALA A 291 4.91 -10.56 18.83
N GLY A 292 4.72 -9.49 18.07
CA GLY A 292 4.60 -8.15 18.62
C GLY A 292 3.43 -8.13 19.59
N VAL A 293 3.75 -7.97 20.89
CA VAL A 293 2.86 -7.75 22.04
C VAL A 293 1.43 -8.25 21.82
N GLU A 294 1.10 -9.42 22.38
CA GLU A 294 -0.29 -9.77 22.68
C GLU A 294 -0.98 -8.51 23.20
N VAL A 295 -2.06 -8.10 22.54
CA VAL A 295 -2.96 -7.06 23.06
C VAL A 295 -3.58 -7.64 24.31
N GLY A 296 -2.83 -7.60 25.40
CA GLY A 296 -3.15 -8.27 26.64
C GLY A 296 -4.48 -7.74 27.12
N GLU A 297 -5.46 -8.65 27.21
CA GLU A 297 -6.60 -8.46 28.07
C GLU A 297 -6.07 -8.03 29.43
N GLY A 298 -6.43 -6.81 29.85
CA GLY A 298 -5.94 -6.21 31.07
C GLY A 298 -6.13 -7.17 32.23
N LYS A 299 -5.03 -7.77 32.71
CA LYS A 299 -4.99 -8.40 34.02
C LYS A 299 -5.31 -7.31 35.03
N LYS A 300 -6.58 -7.25 35.43
CA LYS A 300 -7.06 -6.47 36.58
C LYS A 300 -6.21 -6.88 37.77
N LYS A 301 -5.23 -6.05 38.13
CA LYS A 301 -4.60 -6.09 39.45
C LYS A 301 -5.71 -5.76 40.45
N LYS A 302 -6.24 -6.80 41.12
CA LYS A 302 -6.96 -6.62 42.39
C LYS A 302 -5.98 -5.93 43.34
N LYS A 303 -6.23 -4.65 43.63
CA LYS A 303 -5.65 -4.01 44.81
C LYS A 303 -6.22 -4.75 46.03
N LYS A 304 -5.32 -5.29 46.84
CA LYS A 304 -5.61 -5.69 48.22
C LYS A 304 -5.88 -4.43 49.05
#